data_AF-A0A2T0TR16-F1
#
_entry.id   AF-A0A2T0TR16-F1
#
_cell.length_a   1.000
_cell.length_b   1.000
_cell.length_c   1.000
_cell.angle_alpha   90.00
_cell.angle_beta   90.00
_cell.angle_gamma   90.00
#
_symmetry.space_group_name_H-M   'P 1'
#
loop_
_entity.id
_entity.type
_entity.pdbx_description
1 polymer ?
#
loop_
_entity_poly.entity_id
_entity_poly.type
_entity_poly.pdbx_seq_one_letter_code
_entity_poly.pdbx_strand_id
1 'polypeptide(L)'
;MARSWGRAAAARPAPTVSPEGQALADLQALRDESLARVDLDGRWVAQVASKDVGITDPLQTAANGTHQFFAADILAESRAALSAVEDPANLYVLSSTDFGTTSTAPDGGPYWVTLVDGGFTGESAVDAWCAGVYPQLSAEQLANTCVGRPLTPPHA
;
A
#
# COMPACT_ATOMS: atom_id res chain seq x y z
N MET A 1 -55.68 11.61 -36.97
CA MET A 1 -54.95 11.10 -35.78
C MET A 1 -53.48 10.97 -36.16
N ALA A 2 -52.63 11.93 -35.78
CA ALA A 2 -51.19 11.90 -36.05
C ALA A 2 -50.45 11.62 -34.73
N ARG A 3 -49.73 10.50 -34.64
CA ARG A 3 -48.89 10.19 -33.48
C ARG A 3 -47.52 10.83 -33.69
N SER A 4 -47.18 11.81 -32.85
CA SER A 4 -45.83 12.35 -32.75
C SER A 4 -44.92 11.31 -32.09
N TRP A 5 -43.84 10.93 -32.77
CA TRP A 5 -42.76 10.16 -32.16
C TRP A 5 -41.75 11.14 -31.58
N GLY A 6 -41.78 11.32 -30.26
CA GLY A 6 -40.73 12.05 -29.55
C GLY A 6 -39.44 11.24 -29.60
N ARG A 7 -38.39 11.80 -30.21
CA ARG A 7 -37.03 11.28 -30.03
C ARG A 7 -36.60 11.59 -28.61
N ALA A 8 -36.57 10.57 -27.75
CA ALA A 8 -35.81 10.64 -26.51
C ALA A 8 -34.33 10.80 -26.89
N ALA A 9 -33.71 11.91 -26.50
CA ALA A 9 -32.28 12.06 -26.58
C ALA A 9 -31.64 11.06 -25.61
N ALA A 10 -30.85 10.12 -26.13
CA ALA A 10 -30.10 9.20 -25.29
C ALA A 10 -29.09 10.00 -24.46
N ALA A 11 -29.22 9.96 -23.14
CA ALA A 11 -28.20 10.47 -22.23
C ALA A 11 -26.90 9.70 -22.48
N ARG A 12 -25.78 10.41 -22.64
CA ARG A 12 -24.47 9.79 -22.72
C ARG A 12 -24.17 9.11 -21.37
N PRO A 13 -23.67 7.86 -21.34
CA PRO A 13 -23.23 7.27 -20.08
C PRO A 13 -22.10 8.13 -19.50
N ALA A 14 -22.17 8.40 -18.20
CA ALA A 14 -21.07 9.04 -17.48
C ALA A 14 -19.82 8.14 -17.56
N PRO A 15 -18.60 8.70 -17.58
CA PRO A 15 -17.39 7.88 -17.57
C PRO A 15 -17.34 7.05 -16.28
N THR A 16 -17.35 5.73 -16.42
CA THR A 16 -17.14 4.80 -15.31
C THR A 16 -15.64 4.66 -15.07
N VAL A 17 -15.16 5.04 -13.89
CA VAL A 17 -13.78 4.79 -13.46
C VAL A 17 -13.55 3.28 -13.38
N SER A 18 -12.41 2.78 -13.87
CA SER A 18 -12.07 1.36 -13.76
C SER A 18 -11.79 0.99 -12.29
N PRO A 19 -11.95 -0.28 -11.89
CA PRO A 19 -11.59 -0.74 -10.55
C PRO A 19 -10.14 -0.39 -10.17
N GLU A 20 -9.19 -0.57 -11.10
CA GLU A 20 -7.79 -0.19 -10.87
C GLU A 20 -7.60 1.33 -10.72
N GLY A 21 -8.34 2.12 -11.51
CA GLY A 21 -8.32 3.58 -11.37
C GLY A 21 -8.87 4.06 -10.03
N GLN A 22 -9.91 3.41 -9.52
CA GLN A 22 -10.44 3.69 -8.19
C GLN A 22 -9.46 3.25 -7.10
N ALA A 23 -8.83 2.09 -7.23
CA ALA A 23 -7.86 1.61 -6.25
C ALA A 23 -6.62 2.52 -6.15
N LEU A 24 -6.15 3.05 -7.29
CA LEU A 24 -5.10 4.07 -7.30
C LEU A 24 -5.53 5.36 -6.59
N ALA A 25 -6.76 5.82 -6.82
CA ALA A 25 -7.29 7.00 -6.14
C ALA A 25 -7.40 6.78 -4.62
N ASP A 26 -7.82 5.58 -4.19
CA ASP A 26 -7.88 5.19 -2.79
C ASP A 26 -6.48 5.11 -2.14
N LEU A 27 -5.48 4.54 -2.82
CA LEU A 27 -4.09 4.51 -2.35
C LEU A 27 -3.53 5.93 -2.20
N GLN A 28 -3.83 6.81 -3.14
CA GLN A 28 -3.44 8.22 -3.05
C GLN A 28 -4.10 8.90 -1.85
N ALA A 29 -5.39 8.68 -1.62
CA ALA A 29 -6.10 9.24 -0.47
C ALA A 29 -5.51 8.75 0.86
N LEU A 30 -5.20 7.45 0.97
CA LEU A 30 -4.53 6.89 2.15
C LEU A 30 -3.15 7.53 2.37
N ARG A 31 -2.40 7.77 1.29
CA ARG A 31 -1.12 8.48 1.36
C ARG A 31 -1.26 9.91 1.83
N ASP A 32 -2.21 10.66 1.29
CA ASP A 32 -2.43 12.05 1.68
C ASP A 32 -2.86 12.13 3.16
N GLU A 33 -3.70 11.21 3.61
CA GLU A 33 -4.05 11.06 5.03
C GLU A 33 -2.83 10.72 5.89
N SER A 34 -1.95 9.83 5.42
CA SER A 34 -0.72 9.45 6.12
C SER A 34 0.25 10.61 6.24
N LEU A 35 0.47 11.36 5.16
CA LEU A 35 1.33 12.54 5.15
C LEU A 35 0.84 13.64 6.09
N ALA A 36 -0.48 13.76 6.31
CA ALA A 36 -1.04 14.74 7.22
C ALA A 36 -0.75 14.46 8.72
N ARG A 37 -0.37 13.23 9.07
CA ARG A 37 -0.19 12.77 10.46
C ARG A 37 1.20 12.20 10.78
N VAL A 38 1.98 11.84 9.76
CA VAL A 38 3.26 11.16 9.96
C VAL A 38 4.31 12.12 10.50
N ASP A 39 5.00 11.72 11.56
CA ASP A 39 6.18 12.41 12.08
C ASP A 39 7.43 11.65 11.65
N LEU A 40 8.33 12.32 10.91
CA LEU A 40 9.59 11.75 10.43
C LEU A 40 10.71 11.99 11.47
N ASP A 41 10.54 11.40 12.65
CA ASP A 41 11.39 11.62 13.84
C ASP A 41 12.52 10.57 14.02
N GLY A 42 12.65 9.63 13.09
CA GLY A 42 13.65 8.57 13.11
C GLY A 42 13.27 7.35 13.94
N ARG A 43 12.05 7.25 14.46
CA ARG A 43 11.58 6.04 15.13
C ARG A 43 11.53 4.85 14.20
N TRP A 44 11.62 3.66 14.77
CA TRP A 44 11.55 2.41 14.01
C TRP A 44 10.10 2.02 13.73
N VAL A 45 9.83 1.61 12.50
CA VAL A 45 8.54 1.08 12.04
C VAL A 45 8.75 -0.23 11.28
N ALA A 46 7.70 -1.04 11.20
CA ALA A 46 7.67 -2.23 10.37
C ALA A 46 7.11 -1.89 8.99
N GLN A 47 7.90 -2.08 7.94
CA GLN A 47 7.40 -2.08 6.57
C GLN A 47 6.81 -3.45 6.26
N VAL A 48 5.49 -3.53 6.11
CA VAL A 48 4.73 -4.79 5.97
C VAL A 48 4.18 -5.03 4.57
N ALA A 49 4.29 -4.04 3.68
CA ALA A 49 4.01 -4.18 2.25
C ALA A 49 4.86 -3.20 1.45
N SER A 50 5.24 -3.60 0.23
CA SER A 50 5.99 -2.76 -0.72
C SER A 50 5.81 -3.25 -2.14
N LYS A 51 5.09 -2.50 -2.98
CA LYS A 51 4.74 -2.92 -4.35
C LYS A 51 4.59 -1.72 -5.29
N ASP A 52 5.18 -1.81 -6.49
CA ASP A 52 4.76 -1.01 -7.65
C ASP A 52 3.61 -1.71 -8.38
N VAL A 53 2.80 -0.93 -9.10
CA VAL A 53 1.68 -1.48 -9.88
C VAL A 53 2.21 -2.25 -11.08
N GLY A 54 1.88 -3.53 -11.16
CA GLY A 54 2.31 -4.44 -12.21
C GLY A 54 3.51 -5.30 -11.83
N ILE A 55 4.09 -5.12 -10.64
CA ILE A 55 5.20 -5.95 -10.17
C ILE A 55 4.81 -7.42 -10.11
N THR A 56 5.74 -8.29 -10.50
CA THR A 56 5.66 -9.73 -10.25
C THR A 56 6.54 -10.10 -9.07
N ASP A 57 5.93 -10.64 -8.01
CA ASP A 57 6.63 -11.17 -6.83
C ASP A 57 6.38 -12.67 -6.72
N PRO A 58 7.33 -13.54 -7.09
CA PRO A 58 7.13 -14.99 -7.07
C PRO A 58 7.01 -15.57 -5.65
N LEU A 59 7.38 -14.81 -4.62
CA LEU A 59 7.31 -15.25 -3.23
C LEU A 59 5.97 -14.89 -2.57
N GLN A 60 5.13 -14.10 -3.23
CA GLN A 60 3.85 -13.64 -2.70
C GLN A 60 2.71 -13.87 -3.70
N THR A 61 1.51 -14.14 -3.19
CA THR A 61 0.30 -14.29 -4.01
C THR A 61 -0.61 -13.09 -3.78
N ALA A 62 -0.92 -12.36 -4.86
CA ALA A 62 -1.82 -11.23 -4.85
C ALA A 62 -3.27 -11.69 -4.59
N ALA A 63 -4.16 -10.74 -4.23
CA ALA A 63 -5.56 -11.04 -3.94
C ALA A 63 -6.30 -11.66 -5.16
N ASN A 64 -5.85 -11.35 -6.36
CA ASN A 64 -6.31 -11.94 -7.62
C ASN A 64 -5.87 -13.42 -7.83
N GLY A 65 -5.07 -14.01 -6.93
CA GLY A 65 -4.59 -15.39 -6.99
C GLY A 65 -3.34 -15.61 -7.86
N THR A 66 -2.76 -14.55 -8.44
CA THR A 66 -1.54 -14.59 -9.23
C THR A 66 -0.33 -14.06 -8.43
N HIS A 67 0.84 -14.01 -9.07
CA HIS A 67 2.04 -13.37 -8.51
C HIS A 67 2.22 -11.92 -8.98
N GLN A 68 1.28 -11.40 -9.78
CA GLN A 68 1.31 -10.02 -10.26
C GLN A 68 0.34 -9.16 -9.44
N PHE A 69 0.85 -8.03 -8.95
CA PHE A 69 0.10 -7.12 -8.09
C PHE A 69 -0.39 -5.92 -8.90
N PHE A 70 -1.71 -5.73 -8.98
CA PHE A 70 -2.32 -4.51 -9.51
C PHE A 70 -2.71 -3.57 -8.37
N ALA A 71 -3.21 -2.37 -8.70
CA ALA A 71 -3.53 -1.37 -7.68
C ALA A 71 -4.59 -1.88 -6.69
N ALA A 72 -5.58 -2.64 -7.16
CA ALA A 72 -6.57 -3.26 -6.30
C ALA A 72 -5.96 -4.27 -5.30
N ASP A 73 -4.96 -5.04 -5.73
CA ASP A 73 -4.26 -6.00 -4.87
C ASP A 73 -3.42 -5.26 -3.81
N ILE A 74 -2.69 -4.22 -4.21
CA ILE A 74 -1.85 -3.41 -3.31
C ILE A 74 -2.71 -2.69 -2.26
N LEU A 75 -3.88 -2.16 -2.67
CA LEU A 75 -4.84 -1.56 -1.75
C LEU A 75 -5.39 -2.59 -0.76
N ALA A 76 -5.71 -3.81 -1.23
CA ALA A 76 -6.19 -4.89 -0.38
C ALA A 76 -5.12 -5.30 0.65
N GLU A 77 -3.86 -5.44 0.23
CA GLU A 77 -2.72 -5.74 1.12
C GLU A 77 -2.52 -4.65 2.17
N SER A 78 -2.57 -3.38 1.76
CA SER A 78 -2.45 -2.22 2.65
C SER A 78 -3.58 -2.18 3.69
N ARG A 79 -4.82 -2.50 3.29
CA ARG A 79 -5.96 -2.58 4.20
C ARG A 79 -5.89 -3.81 5.10
N ALA A 80 -5.38 -4.94 4.61
CA ALA A 80 -5.23 -6.16 5.41
C ALA A 80 -4.26 -5.95 6.57
N ALA A 81 -3.22 -5.11 6.39
CA ALA A 81 -2.29 -4.76 7.46
C ALA A 81 -2.95 -4.05 8.67
N LEU A 82 -4.20 -3.56 8.56
CA LEU A 82 -4.95 -3.07 9.73
C LEU A 82 -5.16 -4.15 10.79
N SER A 83 -5.17 -5.43 10.42
CA SER A 83 -5.28 -6.51 11.42
C SER A 83 -4.02 -6.69 12.27
N ALA A 84 -2.90 -6.05 11.89
CA ALA A 84 -1.64 -6.09 12.63
C ALA A 84 -1.54 -4.97 13.68
N VAL A 85 -2.49 -4.04 13.74
CA VAL A 85 -2.48 -2.90 14.67
C VAL A 85 -3.76 -2.83 15.49
N GLU A 86 -3.64 -2.38 16.74
CA GLU A 86 -4.81 -2.10 17.59
C GLU A 86 -5.46 -0.76 17.24
N ASP A 87 -4.66 0.24 16.88
CA ASP A 87 -5.09 1.57 16.45
C ASP A 87 -4.77 1.77 14.96
N PRO A 88 -5.78 1.99 14.10
CA PRO A 88 -5.56 2.32 12.69
C PRO A 88 -4.66 3.54 12.45
N ALA A 89 -4.54 4.47 13.41
CA ALA A 89 -3.65 5.62 13.29
C ALA A 89 -2.16 5.23 13.19
N ASN A 90 -1.81 4.03 13.67
CA ASN A 90 -0.45 3.49 13.64
C ASN A 90 -0.07 2.82 12.33
N LEU A 91 -0.99 2.72 11.36
CA LEU A 91 -0.69 2.27 10.02
C LEU A 91 -0.51 3.48 9.10
N TYR A 92 0.51 3.48 8.25
CA TYR A 92 0.72 4.51 7.23
C TYR A 92 0.84 3.86 5.86
N VAL A 93 0.24 4.48 4.85
CA VAL A 93 0.51 4.16 3.45
C VAL A 93 1.29 5.33 2.90
N LEU A 94 2.50 5.11 2.41
CA LEU A 94 3.37 6.14 1.88
C LEU A 94 3.90 5.73 0.51
N SER A 95 4.48 6.70 -0.19
CA SER A 95 5.34 6.44 -1.34
C SER A 95 6.77 6.15 -0.87
N SER A 96 7.49 5.32 -1.63
CA SER A 96 8.92 5.03 -1.44
C SER A 96 9.85 6.25 -1.48
N THR A 97 9.34 7.42 -1.83
CA THR A 97 10.07 8.70 -1.84
C THR A 97 9.65 9.65 -0.71
N ASP A 98 8.73 9.26 0.17
CA ASP A 98 8.21 10.14 1.22
C ASP A 98 9.05 10.12 2.50
N PHE A 99 9.91 9.12 2.68
CA PHE A 99 10.70 8.91 3.89
C PHE A 99 12.00 8.14 3.59
N GLY A 100 12.96 8.21 4.50
CA GLY A 100 14.18 7.40 4.47
C GLY A 100 15.01 7.59 3.20
N THR A 101 15.84 6.59 2.88
CA THR A 101 16.57 6.57 1.60
C THR A 101 15.57 6.36 0.47
N THR A 102 15.38 7.37 -0.37
CA THR A 102 14.40 7.34 -1.45
C THR A 102 14.78 6.29 -2.48
N SER A 103 13.79 5.51 -2.93
CA SER A 103 13.99 4.45 -3.92
C SER A 103 12.85 4.44 -4.93
N THR A 104 13.14 3.95 -6.14
CA THR A 104 12.18 3.82 -7.24
C THR A 104 12.16 2.40 -7.78
N ALA A 105 11.03 2.00 -8.34
CA ALA A 105 10.89 0.77 -9.10
C ALA A 105 11.74 0.82 -10.40
N PRO A 106 11.95 -0.32 -11.09
CA PRO A 106 12.76 -0.38 -12.31
C PRO A 106 12.31 0.53 -13.45
N ASP A 107 11.03 0.92 -13.47
CA ASP A 107 10.46 1.86 -14.45
C ASP A 107 10.71 3.34 -14.09
N GLY A 108 11.40 3.61 -12.96
CA GLY A 108 11.71 4.93 -12.45
C GLY A 108 10.59 5.57 -11.63
N GLY A 109 9.44 4.90 -11.47
CA GLY A 109 8.34 5.36 -10.63
C GLY A 109 8.54 5.05 -9.15
N PRO A 110 7.93 5.81 -8.23
CA PRO A 110 7.84 5.39 -6.85
C PRO A 110 6.93 4.16 -6.69
N TYR A 111 7.10 3.43 -5.60
CA TYR A 111 6.22 2.33 -5.22
C TYR A 111 5.46 2.63 -3.92
N TRP A 112 4.38 1.90 -3.68
CA TRP A 112 3.56 2.02 -2.47
C TRP A 112 4.21 1.23 -1.34
N VAL A 113 4.21 1.82 -0.14
CA VAL A 113 4.77 1.24 1.08
C VAL A 113 3.73 1.30 2.18
N THR A 114 3.51 0.19 2.88
CA THR A 114 2.67 0.16 4.09
C THR A 114 3.53 -0.05 5.32
N LEU A 115 3.43 0.88 6.25
CA LEU A 115 4.21 0.93 7.48
C LEU A 115 3.30 0.74 8.69
N VAL A 116 3.80 0.06 9.71
CA VAL A 116 3.16 -0.13 11.00
C VAL A 116 4.07 0.40 12.11
N ASP A 117 3.53 1.26 12.95
CA ASP A 117 4.16 1.77 14.16
C ASP A 117 3.69 0.98 15.38
N GLY A 118 4.57 0.13 15.90
CA GLY A 118 4.34 -0.63 17.12
C GLY A 118 5.02 -0.04 18.36
N GLY A 119 5.54 1.18 18.30
CA GLY A 119 6.35 1.75 19.38
C GLY A 119 7.69 1.03 19.56
N PHE A 120 8.33 0.61 18.46
CA PHE A 120 9.52 -0.23 18.48
C PHE A 120 10.75 0.52 19.01
N THR A 121 11.49 -0.12 19.91
CA THR A 121 12.72 0.46 20.49
C THR A 121 13.94 0.35 19.57
N GLY A 122 13.83 -0.33 18.43
CA GLY A 122 14.93 -0.62 17.52
C GLY A 122 14.57 -1.68 16.48
N GLU A 123 15.46 -1.88 15.51
CA GLU A 123 15.32 -2.87 14.44
C GLU A 123 14.99 -4.28 14.96
N SER A 124 15.72 -4.76 15.96
CA SER A 124 15.51 -6.10 16.53
C SER A 124 14.12 -6.28 17.16
N ALA A 125 13.51 -5.18 17.65
CA ALA A 125 12.14 -5.23 18.17
C ALA A 125 11.13 -5.34 17.02
N VAL A 126 11.41 -4.73 15.88
CA VAL A 126 10.63 -4.90 14.65
C VAL A 126 10.74 -6.35 14.16
N ASP A 127 11.94 -6.92 14.09
CA ASP A 127 12.16 -8.30 13.63
C ASP A 127 11.37 -9.32 14.48
N ALA A 128 11.42 -9.15 15.81
CA ALA A 128 10.67 -9.99 16.73
C ALA A 128 9.15 -9.85 16.54
N TRP A 129 8.67 -8.63 16.30
CA TRP A 129 7.27 -8.37 16.01
C TRP A 129 6.83 -8.98 14.66
N CYS A 130 7.63 -8.80 13.60
CA CYS A 130 7.40 -9.41 12.29
C CYS A 130 7.25 -10.94 12.40
N ALA A 131 8.16 -11.60 13.12
CA ALA A 131 8.10 -13.05 13.34
C ALA A 131 6.85 -13.48 14.13
N GLY A 132 6.36 -12.63 15.05
CA GLY A 132 5.13 -12.87 15.81
C GLY A 132 3.85 -12.67 14.99
N VAL A 133 3.82 -11.69 14.09
CA VAL A 133 2.68 -11.39 13.21
C VAL A 133 2.56 -12.39 12.07
N TYR A 134 3.69 -12.88 11.57
CA TYR A 134 3.75 -13.80 10.43
C TYR A 134 4.41 -15.15 10.78
N PRO A 135 3.91 -15.88 11.80
CA PRO A 135 4.56 -17.11 12.28
C PRO A 135 4.55 -18.26 11.27
N GLN A 136 3.71 -18.17 10.23
CA GLN A 136 3.61 -19.14 9.15
C GLN A 136 4.66 -18.98 8.05
N LEU A 137 5.37 -17.85 7.99
CA LEU A 137 6.32 -17.56 6.92
C LEU A 137 7.69 -18.17 7.22
N SER A 138 8.36 -18.69 6.18
CA SER A 138 9.78 -19.02 6.27
C SER A 138 10.61 -17.75 6.50
N ALA A 139 11.88 -17.89 6.91
CA ALA A 139 12.76 -16.73 7.09
C ALA A 139 12.93 -15.90 5.80
N GLU A 140 12.99 -16.56 4.64
CA GLU A 140 13.08 -15.89 3.34
C GLU A 140 11.81 -15.13 2.99
N GLN A 141 10.64 -15.77 3.22
CA GLN A 141 9.35 -15.12 3.01
C GLN A 141 9.17 -13.93 3.97
N LEU A 142 9.54 -14.10 5.24
CA LEU A 142 9.45 -13.04 6.23
C LEU A 142 10.30 -11.83 5.85
N ALA A 143 11.54 -12.04 5.40
CA ALA A 143 12.41 -10.96 4.94
C ALA A 143 11.86 -10.21 3.71
N ASN A 144 11.01 -10.86 2.90
CA ASN A 144 10.30 -10.24 1.77
C ASN A 144 8.95 -9.61 2.16
N THR A 145 8.39 -9.97 3.31
CA THR A 145 7.07 -9.49 3.77
C THR A 145 7.19 -8.36 4.79
N CYS A 146 8.12 -8.46 5.75
CA CYS A 146 8.18 -7.56 6.90
C CYS A 146 9.63 -7.20 7.25
N VAL A 147 9.94 -5.91 7.25
CA VAL A 147 11.30 -5.42 7.52
C VAL A 147 11.29 -4.11 8.31
N GLY A 148 12.25 -3.93 9.20
CA GLY A 148 12.46 -2.68 9.93
C GLY A 148 12.92 -1.52 9.04
N ARG A 149 12.36 -0.34 9.28
CA ARG A 149 12.80 0.93 8.67
C ARG A 149 12.81 2.06 9.70
N PRO A 150 13.83 2.93 9.71
CA PRO A 150 13.78 4.18 10.44
C PRO A 150 12.97 5.22 9.66
N LEU A 151 11.98 5.82 10.32
CA LEU A 151 11.08 6.80 9.74
C LEU A 151 11.72 8.20 9.76
N THR A 152 12.68 8.42 8.86
CA THR A 152 13.47 9.66 8.75
C THR A 152 13.03 10.52 7.56
N PRO A 153 13.40 11.81 7.50
CA PRO A 153 13.16 12.64 6.31
C PRO A 153 13.78 12.02 5.05
N PRO A 154 13.14 12.20 3.87
CA PRO A 154 13.60 11.62 2.62
C PRO A 154 14.99 12.15 2.23
N HIS A 155 15.88 11.25 1.82
CA HIS A 155 17.24 11.55 1.38
C HIS A 155 17.72 10.58 0.29
N ALA A 156 18.72 11.00 -0.48
CA ALA A 156 19.35 10.19 -1.53
C ALA A 156 20.54 9.37 -1.02
#